data_AF-A0A7V2CNF2-F1
#
_entry.id   AF-A0A7V2CNF2-F1
#
_cell.length_a   1.000
_cell.length_b   1.000
_cell.length_c   1.000
_cell.angle_alpha   90.00
_cell.angle_beta   90.00
_cell.angle_gamma   90.00
#
_symmetry.space_group_name_H-M   'P 1'
#
loop_
_entity.id
_entity.type
_entity.pdbx_description
1 polymer ?
#
loop_
_entity_poly.entity_id
_entity_poly.type
_entity_poly.pdbx_seq_one_letter_code
_entity_poly.pdbx_strand_id
1 'polypeptide(L)' 'MKLLVSLDRDETGMIVAECPAIPGRVSQGQPEDEALANNREAIEACLEARAAAGRSLTVAVREVEVTV' A
#
# COMPACT_ATOMS: atom_id res chain seq x y z
N MET A 1 12.59 -2.09 -5.62
CA MET A 1 12.32 -1.10 -4.56
C MET A 1 11.66 -1.80 -3.39
N LYS A 2 11.90 -1.38 -2.14
CA LYS A 2 11.16 -1.88 -0.96
C LYS A 2 10.31 -0.73 -0.43
N LEU A 3 9.04 -1.00 -0.14
CA LEU A 3 8.09 -0.05 0.43
C LEU A 3 7.49 -0.65 1.70
N LEU A 4 7.17 0.21 2.66
CA LEU A 4 6.44 -0.20 3.85
C LEU A 4 4.97 -0.40 3.49
N VAL A 5 4.40 -1.49 3.98
CA VAL A 5 2.98 -1.84 3.84
C VAL A 5 2.41 -1.97 5.25
N SER A 6 1.31 -1.27 5.51
CA SER A 6 0.50 -1.48 6.71
C SER A 6 -0.50 -2.59 6.44
N LEU A 7 -0.69 -3.45 7.44
CA LEU A 7 -1.67 -4.51 7.45
C LEU A 7 -2.67 -4.25 8.58
N ASP A 8 -3.95 -4.34 8.26
CA ASP A 8 -5.02 -4.27 9.24
C ASP A 8 -6.07 -5.36 8.95
N ARG A 9 -7.00 -5.58 9.88
CA ARG A 9 -8.17 -6.42 9.64
C ARG A 9 -9.42 -5.57 9.59
N ASP A 10 -10.21 -5.74 8.55
CA ASP A 10 -11.50 -5.08 8.44
C ASP A 10 -12.57 -5.76 9.33
N GLU A 11 -13.78 -5.20 9.31
CA GLU A 11 -14.94 -5.71 10.06
C GLU A 11 -15.38 -7.13 9.65
N THR A 12 -14.92 -7.62 8.49
CA THR A 12 -15.21 -8.96 7.98
C THR A 12 -14.10 -9.97 8.29
N GLY A 13 -12.97 -9.51 8.83
CA GLY A 13 -11.80 -10.31 9.17
C GLY A 13 -10.80 -10.48 8.02
N MET A 14 -11.01 -9.84 6.88
CA MET A 14 -10.08 -9.84 5.75
C MET A 14 -8.83 -9.03 6.12
N ILE A 15 -7.67 -9.45 5.60
CA ILE A 15 -6.43 -8.70 5.80
C ILE A 15 -6.36 -7.63 4.72
N VAL A 16 -6.40 -6.38 5.14
CA VAL A 16 -6.28 -5.20 4.29
C VAL A 16 -4.82 -4.75 4.28
N ALA A 17 -4.26 -4.57 3.10
CA ALA A 17 -2.89 -4.13 2.87
C ALA A 17 -2.87 -2.78 2.15
N GLU A 18 -2.10 -1.84 2.70
CA GLU A 18 -1.97 -0.48 2.15
C GLU A 18 -0.52 -0.02 2.18
N CYS A 19 -0.11 0.77 1.19
CA CYS A 19 1.22 1.36 1.13
C CYS A 19 1.12 2.88 1.32
N PRO A 20 1.54 3.45 2.47
CA PRO A 20 1.46 4.89 2.73
C PRO A 20 2.18 5.75 1.67
N ALA A 21 3.24 5.21 1.06
CA ALA A 21 3.99 5.88 0.00
C ALA A 21 3.25 5.93 -1.36
N ILE A 22 2.15 5.19 -1.52
CA ILE A 22 1.30 5.12 -2.72
C ILE A 22 -0.17 5.21 -2.27
N PRO A 23 -0.62 6.40 -1.84
CA PRO A 23 -1.96 6.58 -1.29
C PRO A 23 -3.05 6.27 -2.32
N GLY A 24 -4.19 5.76 -1.83
CA GLY A 24 -5.35 5.40 -2.65
C GLY A 24 -5.25 4.02 -3.31
N ARG A 25 -4.22 3.24 -2.99
CA ARG A 25 -4.13 1.81 -3.35
C ARG A 25 -4.32 0.97 -2.10
N VAL A 26 -5.46 0.31 -2.06
CA VAL A 26 -5.86 -0.64 -1.03
C VAL A 26 -6.03 -1.99 -1.71
N SER A 27 -5.51 -3.03 -1.10
CA SER A 27 -5.73 -4.41 -1.51
C SER A 27 -6.11 -5.24 -0.29
N GLN A 28 -6.67 -6.42 -0.53
CA GLN A 28 -7.06 -7.33 0.54
C GLN A 28 -6.77 -8.78 0.14
N GLY A 29 -6.67 -9.67 1.12
CA GLY A 29 -6.49 -11.10 0.90
C GLY A 29 -6.53 -11.88 2.20
N GLN A 30 -6.64 -13.20 2.12
CA GLN A 30 -6.56 -14.07 3.29
C GLN A 30 -6.09 -15.46 2.85
N PRO A 31 -4.82 -15.84 3.12
CA PRO A 31 -3.95 -15.38 4.23
C PRO A 31 -3.16 -14.09 3.96
N GLU A 32 -2.32 -13.66 4.92
CA GLU A 32 -1.49 -12.45 4.84
C GLU A 32 -0.65 -12.39 3.56
N ASP A 33 -0.06 -13.53 3.17
CA ASP A 33 0.74 -13.65 1.95
C ASP A 33 -0.07 -13.28 0.69
N GLU A 34 -1.36 -13.59 0.66
CA GLU A 34 -2.25 -13.21 -0.45
C GLU A 34 -2.50 -11.70 -0.45
N ALA A 35 -2.78 -11.12 0.71
CA ALA A 35 -2.97 -9.66 0.83
C ALA A 35 -1.72 -8.90 0.36
N LEU A 36 -0.53 -9.39 0.73
CA LEU A 36 0.75 -8.83 0.31
C LEU A 36 1.01 -9.03 -1.19
N ALA A 37 0.69 -10.20 -1.75
CA ALA A 37 0.81 -10.45 -3.19
C ALA A 37 -0.10 -9.52 -4.00
N ASN A 38 -1.38 -9.42 -3.62
CA ASN A 38 -2.35 -8.53 -4.23
C ASN A 38 -1.89 -7.05 -4.12
N ASN A 39 -1.33 -6.66 -2.97
CA ASN A 39 -0.79 -5.32 -2.76
C ASN A 39 0.39 -5.03 -3.69
N ARG A 40 1.29 -6.00 -3.84
CA ARG A 40 2.48 -5.90 -4.69
C ARG A 40 2.11 -5.65 -6.14
N GLU A 41 1.16 -6.42 -6.68
CA GLU A 41 0.67 -6.23 -8.05
C GLU A 41 0.02 -4.86 -8.25
N ALA A 42 -0.83 -4.43 -7.30
CA ALA A 42 -1.46 -3.11 -7.34
C ALA A 42 -0.44 -1.96 -7.27
N ILE A 43 0.63 -2.11 -6.48
CA ILE A 43 1.74 -1.17 -6.40
C ILE A 43 2.48 -1.09 -7.74
N GLU A 44 2.84 -2.23 -8.33
CA GLU A 44 3.58 -2.29 -9.60
C GLU A 44 2.80 -1.58 -10.71
N ALA A 45 1.52 -1.92 -10.88
CA ALA A 45 0.65 -1.26 -11.84
C ALA A 45 0.52 0.25 -11.59
N CYS A 46 0.48 0.70 -10.33
CA CYS A 46 0.42 2.11 -10.00
C CYS A 46 1.73 2.86 -10.34
N LEU A 47 2.87 2.23 -10.07
CA LEU A 47 4.19 2.81 -10.38
C LEU A 47 4.38 2.98 -11.89
N GLU A 48 3.96 1.99 -12.68
CA GLU A 48 3.98 2.06 -14.14
C GLU A 48 3.12 3.23 -14.65
N ALA A 49 1.88 3.34 -14.17
CA ALA A 49 0.98 4.42 -14.54
C ALA A 49 1.53 5.81 -14.15
N ARG A 50 2.13 5.94 -12.97
CA ARG A 50 2.77 7.20 -12.51
C ARG A 50 3.98 7.56 -13.36
N ALA A 51 4.82 6.59 -13.69
CA ALA A 51 5.99 6.78 -14.55
C ALA A 51 5.57 7.26 -15.95
N ALA A 52 4.56 6.61 -16.55
CA ALA A 52 4.01 6.99 -17.85
C ALA A 52 3.42 8.40 -17.86
N ALA A 53 2.86 8.84 -16.73
CA ALA A 53 2.31 10.18 -16.55
C ALA A 53 3.35 11.24 -16.15
N GLY A 54 4.64 10.89 -16.04
CA GLY A 54 5.69 11.81 -15.61
C GLY A 54 5.55 12.29 -14.15
N ARG A 55 4.85 11.51 -13.31
CA ARG A 55 4.64 11.82 -11.88
C ARG A 55 5.70 11.16 -11.02
N SER A 56 5.92 11.69 -9.82
CA SER A 56 6.72 11.02 -8.80
C SER A 56 6.15 9.63 -8.49
N LEU A 57 7.03 8.63 -8.42
CA LEU A 57 6.66 7.24 -8.16
C LEU A 57 5.98 7.07 -6.79
N THR A 58 6.51 7.74 -5.77
CA THR A 58 6.00 7.72 -4.40
C THR A 58 5.77 9.12 -3.86
N VAL A 59 5.02 9.21 -2.75
CA VAL A 59 4.90 10.44 -1.95
C VAL A 59 5.84 10.37 -0.74
N ALA A 60 6.19 11.53 -0.17
CA ALA A 60 6.98 11.59 1.05
C ALA A 60 6.14 11.13 2.25
N VAL A 61 6.61 10.12 2.97
CA VAL A 61 6.02 9.64 4.23
C VAL A 61 6.89 10.13 5.39
N ARG A 62 6.25 10.61 6.47
CA ARG A 62 6.93 11.08 7.69
C ARG A 62 6.18 10.56 8.90
N GLU A 63 6.94 10.19 9.92
CA GLU A 63 6.40 9.95 11.25
C GLU A 63 6.18 11.28 11.95
N VAL A 64 5.10 11.35 12.75
CA VAL A 64 4.75 12.52 13.54
C VAL A 64 4.44 12.03 14.96
N GLU A 65 5.05 12.66 15.95
CA GLU A 65 4.82 12.35 17.36
C GLU A 65 3.42 12.85 17.79
N VAL A 66 2.66 12.00 18.47
CA VAL A 66 1.32 12.31 18.98
C VAL A 66 1.17 11.83 20.43
N THR A 67 0.49 12.61 21.26
CA THR A 67 0.03 12.20 22.60
C THR A 67 -1.42 11.76 22.52
N VAL A 68 -1.68 10.48 22.77
CA VAL A 68 -3.01 9.86 22.82
C VAL A 68 -3.44 9.65 24.26
#